data_AF-A0AAU9MHT8-F1
#
_entry.id   AF-A0AAU9MHT8-F1
#
_cell.length_a   1.000
_cell.length_b   1.000
_cell.length_c   1.000
_cell.angle_alpha   90.00
_cell.angle_beta   90.00
_cell.angle_gamma   90.00
#
_symmetry.space_group_name_H-M   'P 1'
#
loop_
_entity.id
_entity.type
_entity.pdbx_description
1 polymer ?
#
loop_
_entity_poly.entity_id
_entity_poly.type
_entity_poly.pdbx_seq_one_letter_code
_entity_poly.pdbx_strand_id
1 'polypeptide(L)'
;MAKELETGNRLVFAYYVTGHGFGHATRCVEVVHHLILSGHDVHVVTGAPDFVFTSQIQSPRLFLRKLVIDCGVVQADALTVDRLASLEKYSETAVVPRDSILATEVKWLKSIKADLVVSDVVPVACRAAADAGIRAVCVTNFSWDFIYAEYVMVAGYHHRSIVWQIAEDYSHCQFLIRLPGFCPMPAFRDVVDVPLVVRKPRKSRKEVRDELGIKDNEKAMVLNFGGQSLGWNLKEEYLPPGWICLVCGAHDNHQELPRNFKKLAKDVYTPDVMAASDCMLGKIGYGTCSEALAYKLPCVFVRRDYFNEEPFLRNMLEYHEGGVEMIRRDLLVGHWRPYLEIATTLKPSYEGGVNGGEVAAKILQDAAHGKNYKSDEDSGARRLCDAIVLGFQLQRASGRDISIPEWYTNAQNELGFRTGSPQSSDAANNNSSFFQNSVCDEFEILHGDVKGLPDTINFLKSLAELRVSHNSEKPYIRERKAAAALFNWEEEIYVARAPGRLDVVGGIADYSGSLVLQMPIREACHVAVQKIQPTKQRLWKHAQARQQAKGQKQTPVLQIVSYGSELSNRGPTFDMDISDFMDGGKPISYEKAKHYFSHDTSQRWGLSDILY
;
A
#
# COMPACT_ATOMS: atom_id res chain seq x y z
N MET A 1 -5.65 48.44 -12.70
CA MET A 1 -4.89 48.75 -11.47
C MET A 1 -5.52 47.96 -10.34
N ALA A 2 -4.97 46.78 -10.05
CA ALA A 2 -5.41 45.95 -8.95
C ALA A 2 -4.82 46.53 -7.65
N LYS A 3 -5.66 46.70 -6.63
CA LYS A 3 -5.25 47.02 -5.27
C LYS A 3 -4.27 45.93 -4.79
N GLU A 4 -3.05 46.33 -4.47
CA GLU A 4 -2.13 45.53 -3.66
C GLU A 4 -2.84 45.19 -2.34
N LEU A 5 -3.16 43.91 -2.17
CA LEU A 5 -3.52 43.34 -0.88
C LEU A 5 -2.33 43.50 0.06
N GLU A 6 -2.61 43.94 1.29
CA GLU A 6 -1.65 44.18 2.37
C GLU A 6 -0.57 43.09 2.40
N THR A 7 0.68 43.50 2.19
CA THR A 7 1.86 42.65 2.19
C THR A 7 2.07 42.07 3.59
N GLY A 8 1.56 40.87 3.84
CA GLY A 8 2.18 39.99 4.83
C GLY A 8 3.67 39.86 4.51
N ASN A 9 4.52 39.79 5.54
CA ASN A 9 5.98 39.72 5.35
C ASN A 9 6.35 38.66 4.30
N ARG A 10 7.19 39.06 3.35
CA ARG A 10 7.75 38.13 2.35
C ARG A 10 8.58 37.08 3.09
N LEU A 11 8.34 35.81 2.76
CA LEU A 11 9.00 34.65 3.36
C LEU A 11 9.74 33.87 2.27
N VAL A 12 10.77 33.14 2.66
CA VAL A 12 11.58 32.26 1.81
C VAL A 12 11.36 30.81 2.25
N PHE A 13 10.79 30.00 1.36
CA PHE A 13 10.56 28.57 1.58
C PHE A 13 11.61 27.73 0.84
N ALA A 14 12.20 26.75 1.53
CA ALA A 14 12.99 25.70 0.88
C ALA A 14 12.15 24.42 0.78
N TYR A 15 11.68 24.10 -0.43
CA TYR A 15 10.75 23.00 -0.68
C TYR A 15 11.47 21.81 -1.29
N TYR A 16 11.71 20.77 -0.51
CA TYR A 16 12.37 19.54 -0.94
C TYR A 16 11.35 18.54 -1.48
N VAL A 17 11.61 18.02 -2.67
CA VAL A 17 10.79 17.02 -3.35
C VAL A 17 11.59 15.74 -3.49
N THR A 18 11.01 14.62 -3.05
CA THR A 18 11.66 13.32 -3.19
C THR A 18 12.06 13.02 -4.62
N GLY A 19 13.19 12.31 -4.80
CA GLY A 19 13.65 11.79 -6.07
C GLY A 19 12.71 10.75 -6.71
N HIS A 20 11.59 10.42 -6.08
CA HIS A 20 10.68 9.37 -6.52
C HIS A 20 9.60 9.82 -7.50
N GLY A 21 9.85 9.65 -8.80
CA GLY A 21 8.83 9.75 -9.85
C GLY A 21 8.17 11.13 -10.02
N PHE A 22 7.30 11.26 -11.03
CA PHE A 22 6.66 12.54 -11.35
C PHE A 22 5.45 12.90 -10.45
N GLY A 23 4.85 11.92 -9.77
CA GLY A 23 3.67 12.13 -8.92
C GLY A 23 3.94 13.09 -7.75
N HIS A 24 5.12 12.97 -7.15
CA HIS A 24 5.60 13.84 -6.07
C HIS A 24 5.80 15.29 -6.54
N ALA A 25 6.53 15.47 -7.64
CA ALA A 25 6.74 16.80 -8.21
C ALA A 25 5.40 17.47 -8.58
N THR A 26 4.49 16.73 -9.23
CA THR A 26 3.21 17.30 -9.69
C THR A 26 2.28 17.72 -8.55
N ARG A 27 2.23 17.01 -7.42
CA ARG A 27 1.46 17.46 -6.24
C ARG A 27 2.10 18.68 -5.56
N CYS A 28 3.43 18.73 -5.51
CA CYS A 28 4.16 19.86 -4.93
C CYS A 28 3.94 21.15 -5.71
N VAL A 29 3.80 21.06 -7.04
CA VAL A 29 3.55 22.23 -7.90
C VAL A 29 2.37 23.05 -7.39
N GLU A 30 1.27 22.42 -6.94
CA GLU A 30 0.11 23.21 -6.48
C GLU A 30 0.35 23.94 -5.16
N VAL A 31 1.02 23.31 -4.21
CA VAL A 31 1.36 23.97 -2.94
C VAL A 31 2.34 25.13 -3.20
N VAL A 32 3.37 24.90 -4.03
CA VAL A 32 4.35 25.92 -4.42
C VAL A 32 3.69 27.07 -5.17
N HIS A 33 2.74 26.77 -6.07
CA HIS A 33 1.98 27.78 -6.82
C HIS A 33 1.22 28.71 -5.87
N HIS A 34 0.50 28.17 -4.88
CA HIS A 34 -0.23 28.98 -3.91
C HIS A 34 0.67 29.79 -2.96
N LEU A 35 1.85 29.27 -2.57
CA LEU A 35 2.85 30.04 -1.82
C LEU A 35 3.36 31.25 -2.62
N ILE A 36 3.63 31.06 -3.91
CA ILE A 36 4.10 32.13 -4.81
C ILE A 36 3.00 33.15 -5.06
N LEU A 37 1.75 32.72 -5.29
CA LEU A 37 0.60 33.63 -5.42
C LEU A 37 0.38 34.48 -4.16
N SER A 38 0.75 33.95 -2.99
CA SER A 38 0.73 34.68 -1.71
C SER A 38 1.90 35.64 -1.52
N GLY A 39 2.78 35.79 -2.52
CA GLY A 39 3.87 36.77 -2.52
C GLY A 39 5.20 36.28 -1.91
N HIS A 40 5.35 34.96 -1.69
CA HIS A 40 6.54 34.37 -1.11
C HIS A 40 7.54 33.86 -2.16
N ASP A 41 8.79 33.69 -1.74
CA ASP A 41 9.84 33.08 -2.56
C ASP A 41 9.95 31.60 -2.25
N VAL A 42 10.05 30.75 -3.27
CA VAL A 42 10.12 29.31 -3.09
C VAL A 42 11.29 28.72 -3.85
N HIS A 43 12.23 28.14 -3.11
CA HIS A 43 13.34 27.37 -3.64
C HIS A 43 12.97 25.89 -3.65
N VAL A 44 12.64 25.36 -4.82
CA VAL A 44 12.31 23.94 -4.99
C VAL A 44 13.59 23.15 -5.24
N VAL A 45 13.88 22.19 -4.37
CA VAL A 45 14.99 21.23 -4.49
C VAL A 45 14.42 19.93 -5.02
N THR A 46 14.78 19.54 -6.24
CA THR A 46 14.14 18.39 -6.92
C THR A 46 15.03 17.77 -7.99
N GLY A 47 14.86 16.47 -8.22
CA GLY A 47 15.38 15.75 -9.38
C GLY A 47 14.49 15.82 -10.62
N ALA A 48 13.23 16.24 -10.50
CA ALA A 48 12.29 16.29 -11.62
C ALA A 48 12.69 17.37 -12.64
N PRO A 49 12.45 17.21 -13.96
CA PRO A 49 12.71 18.24 -14.97
C PRO A 49 12.05 19.60 -14.68
N ASP A 50 12.68 20.70 -15.09
CA ASP A 50 12.19 22.08 -14.82
C ASP A 50 10.77 22.33 -15.31
N PHE A 51 10.43 21.77 -16.49
CA PHE A 51 9.14 21.98 -17.14
C PHE A 51 7.94 21.55 -16.27
N VAL A 52 8.15 20.63 -15.32
CA VAL A 52 7.09 20.19 -14.39
C VAL A 52 6.57 21.36 -13.55
N PHE A 53 7.46 22.28 -13.16
CA PHE A 53 7.12 23.47 -12.39
C PHE A 53 6.86 24.67 -13.30
N THR A 54 7.73 24.93 -14.28
CA THR A 54 7.68 26.16 -15.09
C THR A 54 6.51 26.21 -16.09
N SER A 55 5.91 25.06 -16.43
CA SER A 55 4.69 24.98 -17.24
C SER A 55 3.43 25.47 -16.52
N GLN A 56 3.48 25.57 -15.19
CA GLN A 56 2.36 26.05 -14.36
C GLN A 56 2.69 27.35 -13.64
N ILE A 57 3.96 27.54 -13.27
CA ILE A 57 4.42 28.65 -12.46
C ILE A 57 5.41 29.48 -13.27
N GLN A 58 4.92 30.60 -13.80
CA GLN A 58 5.73 31.62 -14.46
C GLN A 58 5.90 32.81 -13.52
N SER A 59 6.88 32.73 -12.63
CA SER A 59 7.13 33.76 -11.62
C SER A 59 8.62 33.91 -11.33
N PRO A 60 9.14 35.14 -11.17
CA PRO A 60 10.52 35.37 -10.74
C PRO A 60 10.80 34.93 -9.30
N ARG A 61 9.78 34.47 -8.57
CA ARG A 61 9.88 33.99 -7.18
C ARG A 61 10.02 32.47 -7.07
N LEU A 62 9.99 31.77 -8.20
CA LEU A 62 10.29 30.35 -8.28
C LEU A 62 11.78 30.16 -8.57
N PHE A 63 12.48 29.47 -7.67
CA PHE A 63 13.88 29.09 -7.84
C PHE A 63 13.99 27.57 -7.87
N LEU A 64 14.62 27.00 -8.90
CA LEU A 64 14.79 25.55 -9.03
C LEU A 64 16.25 25.17 -8.76
N ARG A 65 16.47 24.21 -7.86
CA ARG A 65 17.78 23.62 -7.56
C ARG A 65 17.74 22.13 -7.89
N LYS A 66 18.55 21.70 -8.86
CA LYS A 66 18.68 20.29 -9.24
C LYS A 66 19.54 19.54 -8.25
N LEU A 67 18.89 18.72 -7.42
CA LEU A 67 19.53 17.90 -6.42
C LEU A 67 18.61 16.73 -6.04
N VAL A 68 19.20 15.56 -5.83
CA VAL A 68 18.54 14.34 -5.39
C VAL A 68 19.32 13.83 -4.17
N ILE A 69 18.69 13.86 -2.99
CA ILE A 69 19.28 13.44 -1.70
C ILE A 69 18.47 12.34 -1.02
N ASP A 70 17.54 11.75 -1.77
CA ASP A 70 16.84 10.50 -1.51
C ASP A 70 16.47 9.87 -2.87
N CYS A 71 16.04 8.61 -2.91
CA CYS A 71 15.75 7.92 -4.18
C CYS A 71 14.32 7.36 -4.31
N GLY A 72 13.60 7.24 -3.19
CA GLY A 72 12.40 6.40 -3.11
C GLY A 72 12.64 4.99 -3.62
N VAL A 73 11.66 4.40 -4.31
CA VAL A 73 11.75 3.01 -4.76
C VAL A 73 12.30 2.85 -6.17
N VAL A 74 13.16 1.86 -6.35
CA VAL A 74 13.65 1.40 -7.65
C VAL A 74 12.60 0.49 -8.27
N GLN A 75 12.13 0.85 -9.47
CA GLN A 75 11.16 0.06 -10.22
C GLN A 75 11.90 -0.87 -11.20
N ALA A 76 11.67 -2.18 -11.10
CA ALA A 76 12.17 -3.15 -12.07
C ALA A 76 11.39 -3.08 -13.39
N ASP A 77 10.07 -2.84 -13.29
CA ASP A 77 9.17 -2.57 -14.40
C ASP A 77 8.02 -1.63 -13.95
N ALA A 78 7.07 -1.33 -14.85
CA ALA A 78 5.95 -0.42 -14.59
C ALA A 78 5.10 -0.80 -13.36
N LEU A 79 5.10 -2.08 -12.99
CA LEU A 79 4.25 -2.71 -11.98
C LEU A 79 5.04 -3.46 -10.89
N THR A 80 6.37 -3.53 -10.95
CA THR A 80 7.18 -4.28 -9.97
C THR A 80 8.25 -3.39 -9.33
N VAL A 81 8.29 -3.37 -8.00
CA VAL A 81 9.35 -2.71 -7.23
C VAL A 81 10.47 -3.70 -6.88
N ASP A 82 11.72 -3.27 -7.07
CA ASP A 82 12.90 -3.99 -6.58
C ASP A 82 13.28 -3.47 -5.18
N ARG A 83 12.93 -4.27 -4.17
CA ARG A 83 13.12 -3.93 -2.76
C ARG A 83 14.59 -3.85 -2.35
N LEU A 84 15.44 -4.74 -2.87
CA LEU A 84 16.86 -4.77 -2.53
C LEU A 84 17.58 -3.60 -3.20
N ALA A 85 17.35 -3.41 -4.50
CA ALA A 85 17.92 -2.29 -5.24
C ALA A 85 17.46 -0.94 -4.66
N SER A 86 16.23 -0.85 -4.13
CA SER A 86 15.75 0.35 -3.43
C SER A 86 16.58 0.67 -2.18
N LEU A 87 16.84 -0.34 -1.34
CA LEU A 87 17.63 -0.16 -0.10
C LEU A 87 19.10 0.15 -0.40
N GLU A 88 19.69 -0.53 -1.38
CA GLU A 88 21.05 -0.26 -1.86
C GLU A 88 21.16 1.16 -2.42
N LYS A 89 20.20 1.55 -3.28
CA LYS A 89 20.21 2.89 -3.87
C LYS A 89 20.04 3.99 -2.83
N TYR A 90 19.21 3.77 -1.83
CA TYR A 90 19.05 4.70 -0.73
C TYR A 90 20.33 4.81 0.10
N SER A 91 21.01 3.69 0.34
CA SER A 91 22.30 3.67 1.03
C SER A 91 23.33 4.54 0.30
N GLU A 92 23.51 4.34 -1.01
CA GLU A 92 24.43 5.12 -1.85
C GLU A 92 24.08 6.62 -1.89
N THR A 93 22.79 6.94 -1.95
CA THR A 93 22.32 8.31 -2.21
C THR A 93 22.26 9.16 -0.94
N ALA A 94 21.85 8.56 0.18
CA ALA A 94 21.49 9.31 1.39
C ALA A 94 22.23 8.86 2.66
N VAL A 95 22.76 7.63 2.72
CA VAL A 95 23.45 7.11 3.91
C VAL A 95 24.96 7.32 3.82
N VAL A 96 25.59 6.86 2.73
CA VAL A 96 27.04 6.95 2.54
C VAL A 96 27.53 8.42 2.49
N PRO A 97 26.93 9.33 1.69
CA PRO A 97 27.36 10.73 1.63
C PRO A 97 26.70 11.63 2.69
N ARG A 98 26.04 11.07 3.70
CA ARG A 98 25.14 11.79 4.62
C ARG A 98 25.76 13.03 5.25
N ASP A 99 26.95 12.91 5.85
CA ASP A 99 27.61 14.03 6.53
C ASP A 99 27.92 15.20 5.59
N SER A 100 28.31 14.88 4.35
CA SER A 100 28.56 15.87 3.30
C SER A 100 27.27 16.55 2.83
N ILE A 101 26.19 15.77 2.68
CA ILE A 101 24.86 16.32 2.36
C ILE A 101 24.42 17.29 3.45
N LEU A 102 24.42 16.86 4.71
CA LEU A 102 23.98 17.70 5.84
C LEU A 102 24.78 19.00 5.92
N ALA A 103 26.12 18.93 5.85
CA ALA A 103 26.96 20.13 5.89
C ALA A 103 26.65 21.10 4.73
N THR A 104 26.42 20.57 3.53
CA THR A 104 26.10 21.36 2.34
C THR A 104 24.72 22.01 2.46
N GLU A 105 23.72 21.24 2.86
CA GLU A 105 22.33 21.71 2.97
C GLU A 105 22.17 22.72 4.10
N VAL A 106 22.79 22.50 5.27
CA VAL A 106 22.79 23.48 6.37
C VAL A 106 23.36 24.82 5.92
N LYS A 107 24.49 24.80 5.20
CA LYS A 107 25.13 26.03 4.68
C LYS A 107 24.22 26.71 3.65
N TRP A 108 23.62 25.93 2.76
CA TRP A 108 22.75 26.45 1.71
C TRP A 108 21.47 27.09 2.29
N LEU A 109 20.77 26.39 3.20
CA LEU A 109 19.56 26.87 3.87
C LEU A 109 19.80 28.21 4.59
N LYS A 110 20.94 28.36 5.28
CA LYS A 110 21.35 29.64 5.89
C LYS A 110 21.65 30.71 4.85
N SER A 111 22.27 30.35 3.72
CA SER A 111 22.65 31.31 2.67
C SER A 111 21.44 31.95 1.99
N ILE A 112 20.36 31.19 1.80
CA ILE A 112 19.11 31.70 1.22
C ILE A 112 18.21 32.35 2.28
N LYS A 113 18.61 32.31 3.56
CA LYS A 113 17.83 32.79 4.70
C LYS A 113 16.42 32.18 4.73
N ALA A 114 16.34 30.85 4.58
CA ALA A 114 15.06 30.16 4.57
C ALA A 114 14.32 30.35 5.91
N ASP A 115 13.05 30.74 5.83
CA ASP A 115 12.16 30.91 6.98
C ASP A 115 11.51 29.58 7.39
N LEU A 116 11.27 28.69 6.42
CA LEU A 116 10.70 27.37 6.64
C LEU A 116 11.22 26.36 5.60
N VAL A 117 11.57 25.16 6.07
CA VAL A 117 11.82 24.01 5.20
C VAL A 117 10.53 23.22 5.05
N VAL A 118 10.18 22.89 3.81
CA VAL A 118 9.03 22.03 3.49
C VAL A 118 9.55 20.77 2.83
N SER A 119 9.08 19.61 3.28
CA SER A 119 9.53 18.32 2.74
C SER A 119 8.37 17.50 2.22
N ASP A 120 8.38 17.21 0.93
CA ASP A 120 7.63 16.12 0.32
C ASP A 120 8.43 14.82 0.48
N VAL A 121 8.47 14.38 1.75
CA VAL A 121 9.08 13.13 2.25
C VAL A 121 10.57 12.93 2.02
N VAL A 122 11.35 13.97 1.78
CA VAL A 122 12.82 13.90 1.83
C VAL A 122 13.29 13.89 3.29
N PRO A 123 13.78 12.77 3.86
CA PRO A 123 14.06 12.67 5.29
C PRO A 123 15.21 13.61 5.69
N VAL A 124 16.32 13.55 4.94
CA VAL A 124 17.54 14.32 5.22
C VAL A 124 17.28 15.84 5.28
N ALA A 125 16.26 16.34 4.58
CA ALA A 125 15.88 17.75 4.63
C ALA A 125 15.36 18.18 6.02
N CYS A 126 14.63 17.31 6.72
CA CYS A 126 14.15 17.58 8.09
C CYS A 126 15.32 17.68 9.07
N ARG A 127 16.32 16.80 8.93
CA ARG A 127 17.53 16.86 9.75
C ARG A 127 18.39 18.09 9.43
N ALA A 128 18.61 18.38 8.15
CA ALA A 128 19.36 19.57 7.72
C ALA A 128 18.70 20.87 8.21
N ALA A 129 17.37 20.95 8.22
CA ALA A 129 16.64 22.08 8.77
C ALA A 129 16.92 22.26 10.27
N ALA A 130 16.84 21.18 11.05
CA ALA A 130 17.12 21.20 12.49
C ALA A 130 18.57 21.63 12.78
N ASP A 131 19.55 21.07 12.08
CA ASP A 131 20.97 21.43 12.20
C ASP A 131 21.22 22.90 11.76
N ALA A 132 20.39 23.43 10.88
CA ALA A 132 20.41 24.83 10.48
C ALA A 132 19.71 25.78 11.47
N GLY A 133 18.95 25.26 12.44
CA GLY A 133 18.10 26.03 13.35
C GLY A 133 16.81 26.55 12.69
N ILE A 134 16.35 25.90 11.63
CA ILE A 134 15.15 26.26 10.85
C ILE A 134 14.08 25.18 11.06
N ARG A 135 12.82 25.61 11.13
CA ARG A 135 11.69 24.67 11.30
C ARG A 135 11.39 23.95 10.00
N ALA A 136 10.99 22.68 10.10
CA ALA A 136 10.58 21.87 8.97
C ALA A 136 9.11 21.44 9.10
N VAL A 137 8.38 21.38 7.98
CA VAL A 137 7.02 20.81 7.89
C VAL A 137 7.00 19.80 6.74
N CYS A 138 6.40 18.64 6.94
CA CYS A 138 6.23 17.63 5.89
C CYS A 138 4.85 17.75 5.25
N VAL A 139 4.75 17.50 3.94
CA VAL A 139 3.46 17.47 3.21
C VAL A 139 3.39 16.17 2.41
N THR A 140 2.61 15.19 2.85
CA THR A 140 2.58 13.85 2.22
C THR A 140 1.39 13.00 2.68
N ASN A 141 1.17 11.88 2.01
CA ASN A 141 0.28 10.79 2.42
C ASN A 141 1.03 9.53 2.92
N PHE A 142 2.33 9.36 2.67
CA PHE A 142 3.10 8.22 3.19
C PHE A 142 4.51 8.66 3.60
N SER A 143 5.29 7.79 4.24
CA SER A 143 6.69 8.06 4.63
C SER A 143 7.63 6.93 4.22
N TRP A 144 8.90 7.24 3.94
CA TRP A 144 9.85 6.23 3.45
C TRP A 144 10.21 5.16 4.50
N ASP A 145 10.16 5.47 5.79
CA ASP A 145 10.34 4.48 6.86
C ASP A 145 9.24 3.42 6.80
N PHE A 146 7.99 3.81 6.53
CA PHE A 146 6.88 2.87 6.34
C PHE A 146 7.06 2.00 5.09
N ILE A 147 7.45 2.59 3.96
CA ILE A 147 7.68 1.83 2.71
C ILE A 147 8.84 0.84 2.88
N TYR A 148 9.97 1.30 3.40
CA TYR A 148 11.17 0.46 3.53
C TYR A 148 11.11 -0.55 4.68
N ALA A 149 10.22 -0.36 5.65
CA ALA A 149 10.02 -1.33 6.73
C ALA A 149 9.76 -2.75 6.18
N GLU A 150 8.86 -2.89 5.21
CA GLU A 150 8.58 -4.19 4.59
C GLU A 150 9.78 -4.73 3.80
N TYR A 151 10.59 -3.86 3.20
CA TYR A 151 11.72 -4.28 2.37
C TYR A 151 12.81 -4.89 3.25
N VAL A 152 13.05 -4.29 4.41
CA VAL A 152 14.02 -4.78 5.40
C VAL A 152 13.61 -6.14 5.98
N MET A 153 12.32 -6.43 6.10
CA MET A 153 11.84 -7.75 6.53
C MET A 153 12.24 -8.87 5.57
N VAL A 154 12.46 -8.54 4.28
CA VAL A 154 12.87 -9.49 3.25
C VAL A 154 14.38 -9.45 2.97
N ALA A 155 14.99 -8.27 3.05
CA ALA A 155 16.41 -8.04 2.77
C ALA A 155 17.36 -8.47 3.90
N GLY A 156 16.83 -8.74 5.09
CA GLY A 156 17.61 -9.11 6.26
C GLY A 156 18.02 -7.91 7.13
N TYR A 157 18.58 -8.22 8.30
CA TYR A 157 18.77 -7.27 9.40
C TYR A 157 19.73 -6.10 9.10
N HIS A 158 20.62 -6.23 8.11
CA HIS A 158 21.66 -5.24 7.80
C HIS A 158 21.13 -3.88 7.34
N HIS A 159 19.91 -3.82 6.79
CA HIS A 159 19.29 -2.57 6.32
C HIS A 159 18.37 -1.90 7.36
N ARG A 160 18.25 -2.45 8.57
CA ARG A 160 17.36 -1.89 9.62
C ARG A 160 17.73 -0.48 10.03
N SER A 161 19.02 -0.16 10.09
CA SER A 161 19.51 1.18 10.43
C SER A 161 18.98 2.26 9.47
N ILE A 162 18.69 1.92 8.22
CA ILE A 162 18.13 2.85 7.23
C ILE A 162 16.74 3.34 7.67
N VAL A 163 15.84 2.41 8.02
CA VAL A 163 14.47 2.73 8.46
C VAL A 163 14.51 3.57 9.73
N TRP A 164 15.37 3.20 10.69
CA TRP A 164 15.59 3.97 11.91
C TRP A 164 16.07 5.39 11.64
N GLN A 165 17.06 5.55 10.75
CA GLN A 165 17.59 6.86 10.41
C GLN A 165 16.54 7.75 9.74
N ILE A 166 15.71 7.18 8.85
CA ILE A 166 14.62 7.90 8.19
C ILE A 166 13.59 8.37 9.21
N ALA A 167 13.15 7.49 10.11
CA ALA A 167 12.20 7.85 11.16
C ALA A 167 12.77 8.92 12.10
N GLU A 168 14.05 8.83 12.46
CA GLU A 168 14.74 9.87 13.25
C GLU A 168 14.73 11.21 12.52
N ASP A 169 15.06 11.22 11.24
CA ASP A 169 15.08 12.44 10.43
C ASP A 169 13.71 13.11 10.37
N TYR A 170 12.65 12.34 10.09
CA TYR A 170 11.28 12.86 10.10
C TYR A 170 10.84 13.36 11.47
N SER A 171 11.36 12.83 12.57
CA SER A 171 11.01 13.26 13.93
C SER A 171 11.45 14.70 14.27
N HIS A 172 12.36 15.28 13.46
CA HIS A 172 12.76 16.70 13.54
C HIS A 172 11.75 17.64 12.86
N CYS A 173 10.77 17.09 12.15
CA CYS A 173 9.67 17.85 11.58
C CYS A 173 8.77 18.42 12.68
N GLN A 174 8.33 19.67 12.54
CA GLN A 174 7.42 20.33 13.48
C GLN A 174 6.05 19.66 13.51
N PHE A 175 5.49 19.37 12.33
CA PHE A 175 4.25 18.62 12.14
C PHE A 175 4.12 18.16 10.69
N LEU A 176 3.24 17.20 10.46
CA LEU A 176 2.88 16.70 9.15
C LEU A 176 1.58 17.35 8.67
N ILE A 177 1.58 17.93 7.48
CA ILE A 177 0.37 18.18 6.69
C ILE A 177 0.05 16.88 5.95
N ARG A 178 -0.97 16.15 6.40
CA ARG A 178 -1.30 14.82 5.90
C ARG A 178 -2.36 14.90 4.81
N LEU A 179 -2.02 14.32 3.66
CA LEU A 179 -2.89 14.27 2.50
C LEU A 179 -3.81 13.03 2.56
N PRO A 180 -5.02 13.05 1.96
CA PRO A 180 -5.93 11.90 1.94
C PRO A 180 -5.32 10.64 1.30
N GLY A 181 -5.85 9.46 1.65
CA GLY A 181 -5.29 8.18 1.21
C GLY A 181 -3.95 7.88 1.87
N PHE A 182 -3.82 8.26 3.14
CA PHE A 182 -2.57 8.18 3.88
C PHE A 182 -2.26 6.78 4.43
N CYS A 183 -0.97 6.49 4.53
CA CYS A 183 -0.42 5.37 5.26
C CYS A 183 -0.19 5.74 6.75
N PRO A 184 0.00 4.74 7.63
CA PRO A 184 0.58 4.96 8.94
C PRO A 184 1.94 5.65 8.81
N MET A 185 2.13 6.76 9.52
CA MET A 185 3.40 7.50 9.54
C MET A 185 3.78 7.87 10.98
N PRO A 186 4.16 6.88 11.81
CA PRO A 186 4.36 7.05 13.24
C PRO A 186 5.58 7.92 13.60
N ALA A 187 6.45 8.23 12.63
CA ALA A 187 7.58 9.14 12.83
C ALA A 187 7.14 10.61 13.05
N PHE A 188 5.93 10.98 12.61
CA PHE A 188 5.38 12.33 12.81
C PHE A 188 4.52 12.39 14.06
N ARG A 189 4.71 13.46 14.84
CA ARG A 189 4.05 13.65 16.14
C ARG A 189 2.71 14.35 16.02
N ASP A 190 2.73 15.51 15.37
CA ASP A 190 1.57 16.36 15.15
C ASP A 190 1.16 16.22 13.69
N VAL A 191 -0.14 16.10 13.45
CA VAL A 191 -0.70 15.87 12.12
C VAL A 191 -1.86 16.82 11.89
N VAL A 192 -1.86 17.49 10.75
CA VAL A 192 -2.94 18.34 10.25
C VAL A 192 -3.43 17.76 8.94
N ASP A 193 -4.65 17.23 8.95
CA ASP A 193 -5.29 16.73 7.74
C ASP A 193 -5.75 17.88 6.85
N VAL A 194 -5.54 17.75 5.54
CA VAL A 194 -5.99 18.73 4.54
C VAL A 194 -6.83 18.08 3.45
N PRO A 195 -7.63 18.87 2.70
CA PRO A 195 -8.34 18.39 1.52
C PRO A 195 -7.40 17.82 0.45
N LEU A 196 -7.96 17.23 -0.62
CA LEU A 196 -7.13 16.73 -1.72
C LEU A 196 -6.32 17.88 -2.34
N VAL A 197 -5.01 17.66 -2.44
CA VAL A 197 -4.12 18.46 -3.29
C VAL A 197 -4.28 17.98 -4.73
N VAL A 198 -4.84 18.85 -5.57
CA VAL A 198 -5.26 18.54 -6.93
C VAL A 198 -4.94 19.72 -7.84
N ARG A 199 -4.39 19.43 -9.02
CA ARG A 199 -4.23 20.43 -10.07
C ARG A 199 -5.56 20.73 -10.71
N LYS A 200 -5.88 21.99 -11.04
CA LYS A 200 -7.17 22.29 -11.68
C LYS A 200 -7.08 22.14 -13.21
N PRO A 201 -8.09 21.56 -13.87
CA PRO A 201 -8.18 21.64 -15.32
C PRO A 201 -8.20 23.11 -15.77
N ARG A 202 -7.45 23.40 -16.83
CA ARG A 202 -7.34 24.71 -17.46
C ARG A 202 -8.35 24.89 -18.58
N LYS A 203 -8.76 23.78 -19.21
CA LYS A 203 -9.70 23.76 -20.34
C LYS A 203 -10.95 22.94 -19.99
N SER A 204 -12.06 23.29 -20.63
CA SER A 204 -13.28 22.49 -20.53
C SER A 204 -13.12 21.15 -21.27
N ARG A 205 -13.91 20.16 -20.87
CA ARG A 205 -13.99 18.85 -21.55
C ARG A 205 -14.21 19.00 -23.06
N LYS A 206 -15.05 19.96 -23.49
CA LYS A 206 -15.36 20.17 -24.90
C LYS A 206 -14.14 20.66 -25.67
N GLU A 207 -13.46 21.69 -25.17
CA GLU A 207 -12.26 22.25 -25.81
C GLU A 207 -11.16 21.19 -25.99
N VAL A 208 -10.90 20.39 -24.96
CA VAL A 208 -9.88 19.32 -25.02
C VAL A 208 -10.27 18.24 -26.04
N ARG A 209 -11.55 17.84 -26.10
CA ARG A 209 -12.03 16.84 -27.05
C ARG A 209 -11.98 17.34 -28.49
N ASP A 210 -12.34 18.61 -28.72
CA ASP A 210 -12.26 19.25 -30.04
C ASP A 210 -10.79 19.31 -30.52
N GLU A 211 -9.86 19.75 -29.67
CA GLU A 211 -8.42 19.77 -29.97
C GLU A 211 -7.84 18.36 -30.24
N LEU A 212 -8.35 17.36 -29.53
CA LEU A 212 -7.97 15.97 -29.73
C LEU A 212 -8.76 15.27 -30.84
N GLY A 213 -9.72 15.93 -31.49
CA GLY A 213 -10.56 15.34 -32.55
C GLY A 213 -11.42 14.17 -32.08
N ILE A 214 -11.82 14.15 -30.80
CA ILE A 214 -12.66 13.12 -30.19
C ILE A 214 -14.13 13.53 -30.34
N LYS A 215 -14.93 12.71 -31.02
CA LYS A 215 -16.34 13.00 -31.29
C LYS A 215 -17.20 12.82 -30.03
N ASP A 216 -18.34 13.48 -29.95
CA ASP A 216 -19.24 13.40 -28.77
C ASP A 216 -19.75 11.99 -28.48
N ASN A 217 -19.90 11.14 -29.50
CA ASN A 217 -20.34 9.75 -29.36
C ASN A 217 -19.22 8.76 -29.00
N GLU A 218 -17.95 9.20 -29.01
CA GLU A 218 -16.80 8.35 -28.68
C GLU A 218 -16.49 8.41 -27.18
N LYS A 219 -16.12 7.27 -26.60
CA LYS A 219 -15.61 7.19 -25.23
C LYS A 219 -14.10 7.36 -25.22
N ALA A 220 -13.58 8.17 -24.31
CA ALA A 220 -12.14 8.42 -24.19
C ALA A 220 -11.57 7.77 -22.93
N MET A 221 -10.48 7.03 -23.05
CA MET A 221 -9.74 6.44 -21.93
C MET A 221 -8.32 6.99 -21.88
N VAL A 222 -7.85 7.44 -20.72
CA VAL A 222 -6.43 7.79 -20.54
C VAL A 222 -5.64 6.54 -20.17
N LEU A 223 -4.52 6.28 -20.85
CA LEU A 223 -3.56 5.24 -20.48
C LEU A 223 -2.30 5.87 -19.89
N ASN A 224 -2.05 5.65 -18.60
CA ASN A 224 -0.94 6.30 -17.90
C ASN A 224 -0.22 5.37 -16.90
N PHE A 225 1.08 5.15 -17.13
CA PHE A 225 1.96 4.39 -16.24
C PHE A 225 3.13 5.25 -15.69
N GLY A 226 2.98 6.58 -15.71
CA GLY A 226 3.94 7.51 -15.11
C GLY A 226 5.27 7.61 -15.87
N GLY A 227 5.22 7.57 -17.20
CA GLY A 227 6.39 7.75 -18.08
C GLY A 227 7.24 6.50 -18.31
N GLN A 228 6.87 5.35 -17.75
CA GLN A 228 7.54 4.08 -18.05
C GLN A 228 7.02 3.45 -19.34
N SER A 229 7.89 2.74 -20.05
CA SER A 229 7.49 1.92 -21.20
C SER A 229 6.57 0.80 -20.74
N LEU A 230 5.50 0.55 -21.49
CA LEU A 230 4.60 -0.56 -21.22
C LEU A 230 5.34 -1.89 -21.40
N GLY A 231 6.23 -2.01 -22.40
CA GLY A 231 6.99 -3.25 -22.62
C GLY A 231 6.16 -4.36 -23.28
N TRP A 232 4.94 -4.06 -23.73
CA TRP A 232 4.11 -4.94 -24.58
C TRP A 232 3.38 -4.14 -25.67
N ASN A 233 2.88 -4.85 -26.67
CA ASN A 233 2.23 -4.25 -27.84
C ASN A 233 0.74 -4.02 -27.60
N LEU A 234 0.27 -2.80 -27.89
CA LEU A 234 -1.14 -2.44 -27.87
C LEU A 234 -1.83 -2.90 -29.15
N LYS A 235 -3.06 -3.41 -29.05
CA LYS A 235 -3.87 -3.84 -30.20
C LYS A 235 -5.22 -3.15 -30.21
N GLU A 236 -5.77 -2.96 -31.40
CA GLU A 236 -7.07 -2.31 -31.60
C GLU A 236 -8.20 -3.03 -30.84
N GLU A 237 -8.15 -4.37 -30.79
CA GLU A 237 -9.14 -5.22 -30.11
C GLU A 237 -9.20 -5.08 -28.58
N TYR A 238 -8.24 -4.38 -27.97
CA TYR A 238 -8.21 -4.20 -26.50
C TYR A 238 -9.27 -3.21 -26.02
N LEU A 239 -9.74 -2.32 -26.90
CA LEU A 239 -10.79 -1.35 -26.60
C LEU A 239 -12.15 -1.84 -27.11
N PRO A 240 -13.24 -1.54 -26.39
CA PRO A 240 -14.59 -1.76 -26.92
C PRO A 240 -14.84 -0.88 -28.16
N PRO A 241 -15.79 -1.25 -29.04
CA PRO A 241 -16.17 -0.41 -30.17
C PRO A 241 -16.59 1.00 -29.73
N GLY A 242 -16.11 2.03 -30.45
CA GLY A 242 -16.40 3.44 -30.13
C GLY A 242 -15.54 4.06 -29.03
N TRP A 243 -14.51 3.35 -28.55
CA TRP A 243 -13.54 3.88 -27.59
C TRP A 243 -12.25 4.33 -28.27
N ILE A 244 -11.67 5.40 -27.74
CA ILE A 244 -10.34 5.91 -28.08
C ILE A 244 -9.48 5.90 -26.80
N CYS A 245 -8.23 5.48 -26.94
CA CYS A 245 -7.24 5.50 -25.87
C CYS A 245 -6.24 6.63 -26.08
N LEU A 246 -6.04 7.48 -25.08
CA LEU A 246 -5.10 8.57 -25.04
C LEU A 246 -3.86 8.13 -24.26
N VAL A 247 -2.75 7.91 -24.96
CA VAL A 247 -1.53 7.31 -24.38
C VAL A 247 -0.60 8.42 -23.87
N CYS A 248 -0.45 8.51 -22.55
CA CYS A 248 0.47 9.44 -21.90
C CYS A 248 1.90 8.90 -21.89
N GLY A 249 2.89 9.74 -22.21
CA GLY A 249 4.31 9.41 -22.02
C GLY A 249 4.83 8.27 -22.91
N ALA A 250 4.20 8.03 -24.07
CA ALA A 250 4.70 7.04 -25.02
C ALA A 250 6.12 7.41 -25.49
N HIS A 251 7.06 6.47 -25.40
CA HIS A 251 8.42 6.64 -25.91
C HIS A 251 8.42 6.91 -27.42
N ASP A 252 9.51 7.49 -27.93
CA ASP A 252 9.65 7.77 -29.37
C ASP A 252 10.07 6.54 -30.19
N ASN A 253 10.18 5.38 -29.53
CA ASN A 253 10.38 4.11 -30.22
C ASN A 253 9.21 3.88 -31.20
N HIS A 254 9.57 3.51 -32.43
CA HIS A 254 8.73 3.38 -33.63
C HIS A 254 7.64 2.29 -33.58
N GLN A 255 6.97 2.14 -32.45
CA GLN A 255 5.78 1.32 -32.40
C GLN A 255 4.61 2.15 -32.92
N GLU A 256 4.14 1.82 -34.13
CA GLU A 256 2.89 2.36 -34.64
C GLU A 256 1.76 1.97 -33.67
N LEU A 257 1.14 3.00 -33.09
CA LEU A 257 -0.04 2.80 -32.26
C LEU A 257 -1.22 2.41 -33.15
N PRO A 258 -2.11 1.50 -32.69
CA PRO A 258 -3.32 1.18 -33.43
C PRO A 258 -4.20 2.43 -33.63
N ARG A 259 -5.11 2.39 -34.60
CA ARG A 259 -5.91 3.56 -35.04
C ARG A 259 -6.72 4.22 -33.91
N ASN A 260 -7.20 3.42 -32.96
CA ASN A 260 -7.96 3.86 -31.79
C ASN A 260 -7.07 4.24 -30.59
N PHE A 261 -5.76 4.35 -30.77
CA PHE A 261 -4.80 4.81 -29.76
C PHE A 261 -4.08 6.08 -30.24
N LYS A 262 -4.24 7.17 -29.49
CA LYS A 262 -3.63 8.48 -29.81
C LYS A 262 -2.49 8.76 -28.85
N LYS A 263 -1.27 8.93 -29.37
CA LYS A 263 -0.11 9.40 -28.61
C LYS A 263 -0.33 10.87 -28.23
N LEU A 264 -0.20 11.18 -26.94
CA LEU A 264 -0.19 12.55 -26.46
C LEU A 264 1.23 13.12 -26.45
N ALA A 265 1.33 14.45 -26.52
CA ALA A 265 2.60 15.16 -26.35
C ALA A 265 3.20 14.89 -24.96
N LYS A 266 4.53 14.90 -24.85
CA LYS A 266 5.23 14.60 -23.58
C LYS A 266 4.92 15.62 -22.47
N ASP A 267 4.63 16.84 -22.86
CA ASP A 267 4.32 18.00 -22.02
C ASP A 267 2.81 18.27 -21.92
N VAL A 268 1.96 17.35 -22.37
CA VAL A 268 0.51 17.48 -22.26
C VAL A 268 0.10 17.71 -20.81
N TYR A 269 -0.80 18.69 -20.59
CA TYR A 269 -1.35 18.93 -19.26
C TYR A 269 -2.34 17.83 -18.91
N THR A 270 -1.86 16.80 -18.22
CA THR A 270 -2.64 15.57 -17.89
C THR A 270 -3.98 15.84 -17.19
N PRO A 271 -4.12 16.83 -16.28
CA PRO A 271 -5.41 17.21 -15.71
C PRO A 271 -6.52 17.49 -16.72
N ASP A 272 -6.21 18.22 -17.80
CA ASP A 272 -7.18 18.55 -18.86
C ASP A 272 -7.65 17.28 -19.58
N VAL A 273 -6.70 16.40 -19.89
CA VAL A 273 -6.97 15.12 -20.56
C VAL A 273 -7.81 14.20 -19.67
N MET A 274 -7.48 14.12 -18.39
CA MET A 274 -8.24 13.32 -17.41
C MET A 274 -9.67 13.82 -17.28
N ALA A 275 -9.88 15.12 -17.08
CA ALA A 275 -11.21 15.71 -17.00
C ALA A 275 -12.03 15.57 -18.31
N ALA A 276 -11.35 15.47 -19.44
CA ALA A 276 -11.96 15.26 -20.75
C ALA A 276 -12.24 13.78 -21.11
N SER A 277 -11.85 12.84 -20.24
CA SER A 277 -11.96 11.40 -20.47
C SER A 277 -13.13 10.76 -19.72
N ASP A 278 -13.54 9.57 -20.14
CA ASP A 278 -14.61 8.77 -19.53
C ASP A 278 -14.05 7.73 -18.54
N CYS A 279 -12.78 7.35 -18.67
CA CYS A 279 -12.10 6.41 -17.79
C CYS A 279 -10.59 6.66 -17.80
N MET A 280 -9.91 6.24 -16.75
CA MET A 280 -8.45 6.12 -16.71
C MET A 280 -8.04 4.66 -16.55
N LEU A 281 -7.01 4.22 -17.26
CA LEU A 281 -6.35 2.92 -17.12
C LEU A 281 -4.88 3.13 -16.75
N GLY A 282 -4.40 2.53 -15.67
CA GLY A 282 -3.00 2.69 -15.28
C GLY A 282 -2.61 2.09 -13.93
N LYS A 283 -1.44 2.51 -13.44
CA LYS A 283 -1.04 2.30 -12.04
C LYS A 283 -1.57 3.44 -11.18
N ILE A 284 -1.91 3.14 -9.94
CA ILE A 284 -2.35 4.16 -8.98
C ILE A 284 -1.18 4.73 -8.19
N GLY A 285 -1.31 6.00 -7.85
CA GLY A 285 -0.39 6.82 -7.08
C GLY A 285 -1.13 8.09 -6.68
N TYR A 286 -0.68 8.79 -5.63
CA TYR A 286 -1.46 9.86 -5.02
C TYR A 286 -2.02 10.88 -6.03
N GLY A 287 -1.19 11.41 -6.92
CA GLY A 287 -1.62 12.42 -7.90
C GLY A 287 -2.68 11.91 -8.89
N THR A 288 -2.58 10.63 -9.29
CA THR A 288 -3.60 10.00 -10.14
C THR A 288 -4.92 9.82 -9.39
N CYS A 289 -4.87 9.32 -8.15
CA CYS A 289 -6.07 9.10 -7.36
C CYS A 289 -6.76 10.42 -6.98
N SER A 290 -5.98 11.43 -6.58
CA SER A 290 -6.53 12.72 -6.17
C SER A 290 -7.21 13.44 -7.33
N GLU A 291 -6.59 13.45 -8.52
CA GLU A 291 -7.16 14.04 -9.73
C GLU A 291 -8.38 13.26 -10.23
N ALA A 292 -8.32 11.93 -10.22
CA ALA A 292 -9.45 11.10 -10.64
C ALA A 292 -10.69 11.33 -9.76
N LEU A 293 -10.53 11.34 -8.44
CA LEU A 293 -11.63 11.61 -7.51
C LEU A 293 -12.18 13.04 -7.69
N ALA A 294 -11.30 14.03 -7.82
CA ALA A 294 -11.71 15.42 -7.98
C ALA A 294 -12.48 15.67 -9.29
N TYR A 295 -12.11 15.00 -10.37
CA TYR A 295 -12.79 15.13 -11.66
C TYR A 295 -13.93 14.12 -11.85
N LYS A 296 -14.18 13.28 -10.85
CA LYS A 296 -15.16 12.19 -10.89
C LYS A 296 -14.91 11.22 -12.06
N LEU A 297 -13.64 10.94 -12.33
CA LEU A 297 -13.17 10.05 -13.38
C LEU A 297 -13.01 8.63 -12.82
N PRO A 298 -13.76 7.63 -13.33
CA PRO A 298 -13.53 6.23 -12.98
C PRO A 298 -12.12 5.77 -13.34
N CYS A 299 -11.48 5.02 -12.44
CA CYS A 299 -10.16 4.46 -12.61
C CYS A 299 -10.22 2.94 -12.70
N VAL A 300 -9.80 2.38 -13.82
CA VAL A 300 -9.37 0.98 -13.90
C VAL A 300 -7.88 0.95 -13.57
N PHE A 301 -7.50 0.23 -12.52
CA PHE A 301 -6.11 0.19 -12.07
C PHE A 301 -5.56 -1.21 -12.02
N VAL A 302 -4.24 -1.31 -12.20
CA VAL A 302 -3.51 -2.58 -12.08
C VAL A 302 -2.57 -2.47 -10.89
N ARG A 303 -2.58 -3.50 -10.04
CA ARG A 303 -1.77 -3.53 -8.82
C ARG A 303 -0.29 -3.50 -9.12
N ARG A 304 0.45 -2.81 -8.26
CA ARG A 304 1.91 -2.79 -8.21
C ARG A 304 2.38 -3.72 -7.11
N ASP A 305 3.25 -4.66 -7.48
CA ASP A 305 3.86 -5.54 -6.51
C ASP A 305 4.86 -4.77 -5.63
N TYR A 306 4.75 -4.97 -4.31
CA TYR A 306 5.68 -4.46 -3.29
C TYR A 306 5.75 -2.93 -3.16
N PHE A 307 4.60 -2.24 -3.19
CA PHE A 307 4.53 -0.81 -2.92
C PHE A 307 3.42 -0.47 -1.90
N ASN A 308 3.81 -0.29 -0.63
CA ASN A 308 2.89 -0.21 0.51
C ASN A 308 1.95 1.00 0.55
N GLU A 309 2.18 2.02 -0.27
CA GLU A 309 1.23 3.13 -0.44
C GLU A 309 -0.07 2.65 -1.12
N GLU A 310 0.04 1.70 -2.05
CA GLU A 310 -1.02 1.35 -2.97
C GLU A 310 -2.32 0.86 -2.30
N PRO A 311 -2.30 -0.01 -1.26
CA PRO A 311 -3.51 -0.46 -0.58
C PRO A 311 -4.35 0.70 -0.01
N PHE A 312 -3.70 1.76 0.49
CA PHE A 312 -4.40 2.92 1.07
C PHE A 312 -5.06 3.78 -0.01
N LEU A 313 -4.37 3.98 -1.13
CA LEU A 313 -4.92 4.69 -2.29
C LEU A 313 -6.03 3.91 -2.98
N ARG A 314 -5.89 2.58 -3.07
CA ARG A 314 -6.94 1.68 -3.53
C ARG A 314 -8.18 1.83 -2.65
N ASN A 315 -8.02 1.70 -1.34
CA ASN A 315 -9.14 1.79 -0.41
C ASN A 315 -9.84 3.15 -0.54
N MET A 316 -9.09 4.24 -0.69
CA MET A 316 -9.65 5.56 -0.95
C MET A 316 -10.46 5.59 -2.26
N LEU A 317 -9.94 5.05 -3.37
CA LEU A 317 -10.67 4.98 -4.63
C LEU A 317 -11.94 4.11 -4.53
N GLU A 318 -11.84 2.92 -3.94
CA GLU A 318 -12.96 1.98 -3.83
C GLU A 318 -14.06 2.51 -2.89
N TYR A 319 -13.68 3.10 -1.76
CA TYR A 319 -14.62 3.73 -0.82
C TYR A 319 -15.45 4.85 -1.48
N HIS A 320 -14.83 5.59 -2.40
CA HIS A 320 -15.47 6.68 -3.13
C HIS A 320 -16.09 6.25 -4.46
N GLU A 321 -16.32 4.94 -4.68
CA GLU A 321 -16.86 4.36 -5.92
C GLU A 321 -16.08 4.80 -7.19
N GLY A 322 -14.77 5.00 -7.05
CA GLY A 322 -13.88 5.54 -8.07
C GLY A 322 -12.99 4.52 -8.77
N GLY A 323 -12.92 3.27 -8.29
CA GLY A 323 -11.91 2.30 -8.71
C GLY A 323 -12.46 0.93 -9.12
N VAL A 324 -11.86 0.34 -10.15
CA VAL A 324 -11.98 -1.08 -10.51
C VAL A 324 -10.58 -1.67 -10.66
N GLU A 325 -10.28 -2.73 -9.90
CA GLU A 325 -9.03 -3.46 -10.06
C GLU A 325 -9.08 -4.37 -11.30
N MET A 326 -8.08 -4.25 -12.18
CA MET A 326 -7.80 -5.18 -13.26
C MET A 326 -6.56 -6.03 -12.91
N ILE A 327 -6.67 -7.35 -13.06
CA ILE A 327 -5.54 -8.24 -12.86
C ILE A 327 -4.50 -8.07 -13.98
N ARG A 328 -3.20 -8.19 -13.65
CA ARG A 328 -2.09 -7.99 -14.59
C ARG A 328 -2.20 -8.85 -15.85
N ARG A 329 -2.72 -10.09 -15.74
CA ARG A 329 -2.94 -10.98 -16.90
C ARG A 329 -3.85 -10.33 -17.93
N ASP A 330 -4.99 -9.80 -17.49
CA ASP A 330 -6.01 -9.21 -18.36
C ASP A 330 -5.52 -7.93 -19.02
N LEU A 331 -4.68 -7.16 -18.31
CA LEU A 331 -3.98 -6.01 -18.90
C LEU A 331 -3.13 -6.46 -20.10
N LEU A 332 -2.31 -7.49 -19.93
CA LEU A 332 -1.33 -7.92 -20.92
C LEU A 332 -1.98 -8.58 -22.15
N VAL A 333 -3.02 -9.39 -21.94
CA VAL A 333 -3.72 -10.08 -23.04
C VAL A 333 -4.84 -9.24 -23.66
N GLY A 334 -5.11 -8.04 -23.13
CA GLY A 334 -6.08 -7.11 -23.70
C GLY A 334 -7.53 -7.36 -23.33
N HIS A 335 -7.80 -8.09 -22.25
CA HIS A 335 -9.15 -8.35 -21.77
C HIS A 335 -9.71 -7.14 -20.99
N TRP A 336 -9.63 -5.93 -21.56
CA TRP A 336 -9.95 -4.69 -20.83
C TRP A 336 -11.45 -4.41 -20.79
N ARG A 337 -12.19 -4.88 -21.80
CA ARG A 337 -13.60 -4.56 -22.02
C ARG A 337 -14.49 -4.72 -20.77
N PRO A 338 -14.48 -5.84 -20.03
CA PRO A 338 -15.36 -5.97 -18.85
C PRO A 338 -15.07 -4.93 -17.77
N TYR A 339 -13.80 -4.59 -17.57
CA TYR A 339 -13.38 -3.59 -16.59
C TYR A 339 -13.80 -2.18 -17.01
N LEU A 340 -13.71 -1.86 -18.30
CA LEU A 340 -14.15 -0.57 -18.85
C LEU A 340 -15.68 -0.43 -18.79
N GLU A 341 -16.42 -1.50 -19.09
CA GLU A 341 -17.88 -1.52 -18.95
C GLU A 341 -18.28 -1.28 -17.48
N ILE A 342 -17.64 -1.93 -16.51
CA ILE A 342 -17.87 -1.67 -15.07
C ILE A 342 -17.51 -0.22 -14.73
N ALA A 343 -16.36 0.28 -15.19
CA ALA A 343 -15.91 1.64 -14.90
C ALA A 343 -16.93 2.70 -15.37
N THR A 344 -17.62 2.48 -16.50
CA THR A 344 -18.68 3.41 -16.95
C THR A 344 -19.93 3.42 -16.08
N THR A 345 -20.13 2.41 -15.23
CA THR A 345 -21.25 2.36 -14.28
C THR A 345 -20.93 3.02 -12.94
N LEU A 346 -19.65 3.25 -12.65
CA LEU A 346 -19.20 3.88 -11.42
C LEU A 346 -19.66 5.34 -11.34
N LYS A 347 -19.90 5.81 -10.11
CA LYS A 347 -20.26 7.20 -9.82
C LYS A 347 -19.31 7.75 -8.77
N PRO A 348 -18.06 8.07 -9.15
CA PRO A 348 -17.08 8.52 -8.18
C PRO A 348 -17.59 9.75 -7.43
N SER A 349 -17.55 9.70 -6.10
CA SER A 349 -18.04 10.76 -5.24
C SER A 349 -17.00 11.11 -4.18
N TYR A 350 -16.56 12.36 -4.15
CA TYR A 350 -15.60 12.85 -3.15
C TYR A 350 -16.07 14.18 -2.59
N GLU A 351 -16.28 14.23 -1.28
CA GLU A 351 -16.83 15.39 -0.57
C GLU A 351 -15.78 16.07 0.35
N GLY A 352 -14.59 15.51 0.49
CA GLY A 352 -13.53 16.02 1.39
C GLY A 352 -12.79 17.27 0.89
N GLY A 353 -13.29 17.97 -0.13
CA GLY A 353 -12.69 19.17 -0.71
C GLY A 353 -11.47 18.96 -1.63
N VAL A 354 -11.26 19.87 -2.58
CA VAL A 354 -10.19 19.77 -3.61
C VAL A 354 -9.24 20.98 -3.61
N ASN A 355 -9.31 21.83 -2.58
CA ASN A 355 -8.47 23.01 -2.41
C ASN A 355 -7.27 22.75 -1.48
N GLY A 356 -6.81 21.51 -1.37
CA GLY A 356 -5.74 21.12 -0.46
C GLY A 356 -4.43 21.87 -0.69
N GLY A 357 -4.12 22.23 -1.94
CA GLY A 357 -2.92 23.02 -2.27
C GLY A 357 -2.92 24.41 -1.64
N GLU A 358 -4.07 25.09 -1.68
CA GLU A 358 -4.28 26.40 -1.06
C GLU A 358 -4.25 26.31 0.47
N VAL A 359 -4.96 25.32 1.03
CA VAL A 359 -5.01 25.09 2.49
C VAL A 359 -3.62 24.74 3.04
N ALA A 360 -2.89 23.85 2.38
CA ALA A 360 -1.52 23.50 2.76
C ALA A 360 -0.59 24.73 2.69
N ALA A 361 -0.64 25.51 1.61
CA ALA A 361 0.15 26.73 1.49
C ALA A 361 -0.17 27.74 2.61
N LYS A 362 -1.45 27.86 3.00
CA LYS A 362 -1.86 28.73 4.12
C LYS A 362 -1.32 28.25 5.46
N ILE A 363 -1.39 26.95 5.73
CA ILE A 363 -0.83 26.34 6.94
C ILE A 363 0.69 26.54 6.99
N LEU A 364 1.39 26.38 5.86
CA LEU A 364 2.84 26.61 5.76
C LEU A 364 3.20 28.09 6.01
N GLN A 365 2.43 29.03 5.45
CA GLN A 365 2.59 30.45 5.72
C GLN A 365 2.41 30.77 7.21
N ASP A 366 1.37 30.24 7.83
CA ASP A 366 1.08 30.43 9.24
C ASP A 366 2.17 29.81 10.13
N ALA A 367 2.64 28.62 9.78
CA ALA A 367 3.77 27.97 10.43
C ALA A 367 5.02 28.85 10.33
N ALA A 368 5.38 29.34 9.14
CA ALA A 368 6.53 30.23 8.96
C ALA A 368 6.42 31.51 9.83
N HIS A 369 5.24 32.09 10.00
CA HIS A 369 4.99 33.22 10.92
C HIS A 369 4.97 32.85 12.42
N GLY A 370 5.14 31.59 12.77
CA GLY A 370 5.24 31.13 14.15
C GLY A 370 3.94 30.65 14.77
N LYS A 371 2.84 30.52 14.01
CA LYS A 371 1.64 29.82 14.52
C LYS A 371 2.00 28.35 14.75
N ASN A 372 1.68 27.87 15.94
CA ASN A 372 1.78 26.46 16.27
C ASN A 372 0.45 25.77 15.98
N TYR A 373 0.51 24.68 15.23
CA TYR A 373 -0.60 23.74 15.02
C TYR A 373 -0.47 22.54 15.97
N LYS A 374 0.20 22.74 17.11
CA LYS A 374 0.39 21.71 18.13
C LYS A 374 -0.92 21.44 18.85
N SER A 375 -1.15 20.20 19.25
CA SER A 375 -2.08 19.92 20.35
C SER A 375 -1.48 20.50 21.65
N ASP A 376 -2.26 21.30 22.38
CA ASP A 376 -1.86 22.05 23.59
C ASP A 376 -1.60 21.17 24.85
N GLU A 377 -1.03 19.98 24.68
CA GLU A 377 -0.51 19.19 25.80
C GLU A 377 1.02 19.24 25.83
N ASP A 378 1.54 20.08 26.71
CA ASP A 378 2.95 20.09 27.09
C ASP A 378 3.42 18.71 27.61
N SER A 379 4.14 17.96 26.77
CA SER A 379 5.50 17.47 27.07
C SER A 379 5.94 16.44 26.02
N GLY A 380 7.15 16.58 25.50
CA GLY A 380 7.60 15.60 24.50
C GLY A 380 8.94 15.81 23.84
N ALA A 381 9.99 16.22 24.54
CA ALA A 381 11.36 15.94 24.07
C ALA A 381 11.67 14.41 24.03
N ARG A 382 10.69 13.52 23.71
CA ARG A 382 10.71 12.08 24.03
C ARG A 382 10.08 11.10 23.03
N ARG A 383 9.56 11.49 21.86
CA ARG A 383 8.72 10.57 21.05
C ARG A 383 9.40 9.93 19.84
N LEU A 384 10.65 9.49 20.00
CA LEU A 384 11.16 8.31 19.28
C LEU A 384 10.93 7.03 20.11
N CYS A 385 10.39 7.11 21.33
CA CYS A 385 10.39 5.99 22.28
C CYS A 385 9.09 5.15 22.34
N ASP A 386 8.01 5.53 21.64
CA ASP A 386 6.73 4.78 21.69
C ASP A 386 6.18 4.38 20.30
N ALA A 387 6.94 4.63 19.22
CA ALA A 387 6.57 4.20 17.89
C ALA A 387 7.01 2.74 17.67
N ILE A 388 6.04 1.83 17.51
CA ILE A 388 6.32 0.48 17.04
C ILE A 388 6.58 0.56 15.54
N VAL A 389 7.85 0.66 15.15
CA VAL A 389 8.28 0.41 13.78
C VAL A 389 8.69 -1.06 13.72
N LEU A 390 8.02 -1.87 12.91
CA LEU A 390 8.33 -3.30 12.71
C LEU A 390 8.19 -4.21 13.96
N GLY A 391 7.32 -3.90 14.92
CA GLY A 391 7.19 -4.70 16.14
C GLY A 391 8.33 -4.50 17.15
N PHE A 392 9.23 -3.54 16.91
CA PHE A 392 10.30 -3.17 17.83
C PHE A 392 9.86 -1.98 18.70
N GLN A 393 9.89 -2.17 20.01
CA GLN A 393 9.70 -1.11 20.98
C GLN A 393 11.05 -0.44 21.25
N LEU A 394 11.09 0.88 21.12
CA LEU A 394 12.29 1.69 21.40
C LEU A 394 12.38 2.00 22.89
N GLN A 395 12.93 1.07 23.68
CA GLN A 395 13.17 1.33 25.11
C GLN A 395 14.59 1.82 25.41
N ARG A 396 14.71 2.68 26.42
CA ARG A 396 15.96 2.89 27.15
C ARG A 396 16.01 2.00 28.38
N ALA A 397 17.22 1.70 28.85
CA ALA A 397 17.52 0.84 29.99
C ALA A 397 16.70 1.14 31.26
N SER A 398 16.24 0.03 31.85
CA SER A 398 15.58 -0.23 33.14
C SER A 398 14.84 0.90 33.86
N GLY A 399 13.51 0.76 33.90
CA GLY A 399 12.70 1.21 35.02
C GLY A 399 11.39 1.88 34.60
N ARG A 400 10.41 1.09 34.13
CA ARG A 400 8.96 1.17 34.42
C ARG A 400 8.15 0.36 33.40
N ASP A 401 7.15 -0.35 33.92
CA ASP A 401 6.23 -1.19 33.17
C ASP A 401 5.43 -0.40 32.13
N ILE A 402 5.22 -1.06 30.98
CA ILE A 402 4.55 -0.55 29.79
C ILE A 402 3.05 -0.79 29.91
N SER A 403 2.24 0.27 29.82
CA SER A 403 0.84 0.13 29.41
C SER A 403 0.76 0.09 27.88
N ILE A 404 0.06 -0.91 27.34
CA ILE A 404 -0.18 -1.07 25.91
C ILE A 404 -1.15 0.03 25.45
N PRO A 405 -0.82 0.82 24.40
CA PRO A 405 -1.72 1.84 23.86
C PRO A 405 -3.03 1.23 23.34
N GLU A 406 -4.15 1.92 23.58
CA GLU A 406 -5.52 1.45 23.31
C GLU A 406 -5.77 1.10 21.82
N TRP A 407 -5.07 1.76 20.89
CA TRP A 407 -5.15 1.46 19.46
C TRP A 407 -4.46 0.15 19.06
N TYR A 408 -3.48 -0.32 19.85
CA TYR A 408 -2.86 -1.64 19.67
C TYR A 408 -3.82 -2.75 20.12
N THR A 409 -4.63 -2.46 21.14
CA THR A 409 -5.74 -3.32 21.59
C THR A 409 -6.89 -3.35 20.58
N ASN A 410 -7.12 -2.25 19.84
CA ASN A 410 -8.17 -2.19 18.81
C ASN A 410 -7.79 -2.92 17.51
N ALA A 411 -6.52 -2.89 17.08
CA ALA A 411 -6.05 -3.73 15.97
C ALA A 411 -6.18 -5.24 16.29
N GLN A 412 -6.13 -5.60 17.57
CA GLN A 412 -6.38 -6.96 18.07
C GLN A 412 -7.85 -7.39 17.92
N ASN A 413 -8.79 -6.43 17.86
CA ASN A 413 -10.23 -6.70 17.72
C ASN A 413 -10.71 -6.68 16.26
N GLU A 414 -10.01 -6.01 15.35
CA GLU A 414 -10.46 -5.84 13.95
C GLU A 414 -9.79 -6.79 12.94
N LEU A 415 -8.66 -7.43 13.26
CA LEU A 415 -7.88 -8.26 12.34
C LEU A 415 -7.87 -9.77 12.63
N GLY A 416 -8.75 -10.23 13.52
CA GLY A 416 -8.98 -11.66 13.69
C GLY A 416 -9.53 -11.94 15.07
N PHE A 417 -10.62 -12.70 15.13
CA PHE A 417 -11.01 -13.39 16.34
C PHE A 417 -9.87 -14.32 16.77
N ARG A 418 -8.93 -13.83 17.58
CA ARG A 418 -8.06 -14.67 18.39
C ARG A 418 -8.56 -14.66 19.83
N THR A 419 -8.77 -15.88 20.32
CA THR A 419 -8.63 -16.34 21.71
C THR A 419 -8.39 -15.23 22.74
N GLY A 420 -9.45 -14.84 23.44
CA GLY A 420 -9.38 -13.84 24.50
C GLY A 420 -8.32 -14.20 25.55
N SER A 421 -7.53 -13.20 25.95
CA SER A 421 -6.77 -13.23 27.20
C SER A 421 -7.76 -13.20 28.37
N PRO A 422 -7.54 -13.96 29.47
CA PRO A 422 -8.27 -13.70 30.69
C PRO A 422 -7.82 -12.32 31.20
N GLN A 423 -8.69 -11.33 31.12
CA GLN A 423 -8.53 -10.13 31.95
C GLN A 423 -8.64 -10.58 33.40
N SER A 424 -7.69 -10.11 34.20
CA SER A 424 -7.72 -10.17 35.66
C SER A 424 -9.03 -9.59 36.17
N SER A 425 -9.98 -10.46 36.46
CA SER A 425 -11.07 -10.18 37.36
C SER A 425 -11.05 -11.27 38.41
N ASP A 426 -10.83 -10.85 39.65
CA ASP A 426 -11.01 -11.65 40.83
C ASP A 426 -12.45 -12.20 40.86
N ALA A 427 -12.64 -13.42 40.37
CA ALA A 427 -13.82 -14.23 40.62
C ALA A 427 -13.45 -15.70 40.45
N ALA A 428 -12.95 -16.30 41.53
CA ALA A 428 -12.92 -17.73 41.67
C ALA A 428 -14.35 -18.30 41.56
N ASN A 429 -14.43 -19.49 40.93
CA ASN A 429 -15.54 -20.46 40.88
C ASN A 429 -16.57 -20.38 39.73
N ASN A 430 -16.66 -21.54 39.03
CA ASN A 430 -17.86 -22.15 38.41
C ASN A 430 -18.25 -21.92 36.93
N ASN A 431 -17.33 -21.59 36.00
CA ASN A 431 -17.72 -21.46 34.57
C ASN A 431 -17.19 -22.50 33.58
N SER A 432 -16.35 -23.48 33.97
CA SER A 432 -15.84 -24.48 33.01
C SER A 432 -16.93 -25.37 32.39
N SER A 433 -18.04 -25.61 33.09
CA SER A 433 -19.19 -26.39 32.57
C SER A 433 -20.05 -25.61 31.58
N PHE A 434 -20.13 -24.28 31.70
CA PHE A 434 -20.93 -23.44 30.80
C PHE A 434 -20.24 -23.24 29.43
N PHE A 435 -18.90 -23.19 29.41
CA PHE A 435 -18.13 -23.03 28.18
C PHE A 435 -18.11 -24.29 27.30
N GLN A 436 -18.26 -25.47 27.90
CA GLN A 436 -18.31 -26.75 27.18
C GLN A 436 -19.65 -26.93 26.44
N ASN A 437 -20.74 -26.37 26.99
CA ASN A 437 -22.08 -26.52 26.42
C ASN A 437 -22.30 -25.71 25.13
N SER A 438 -21.67 -24.54 24.96
CA SER A 438 -21.92 -23.67 23.78
C SER A 438 -21.23 -24.13 22.49
N VAL A 439 -20.21 -24.99 22.53
CA VAL A 439 -19.63 -25.60 21.32
C VAL A 439 -20.40 -26.85 20.89
N CYS A 440 -21.04 -27.52 21.84
CA CYS A 440 -21.87 -28.72 21.62
C CYS A 440 -23.15 -28.45 20.83
N ASP A 441 -23.59 -27.20 20.69
CA ASP A 441 -24.83 -26.88 19.96
C ASP A 441 -24.66 -26.84 18.42
N GLU A 442 -23.44 -26.69 17.90
CA GLU A 442 -23.19 -26.60 16.45
C GLU A 442 -22.33 -27.75 15.87
N PHE A 443 -21.49 -28.39 16.67
CA PHE A 443 -20.71 -29.57 16.29
C PHE A 443 -20.84 -30.69 17.33
N GLU A 444 -21.14 -31.91 16.86
CA GLU A 444 -21.05 -33.12 17.68
C GLU A 444 -19.65 -33.74 17.54
N ILE A 445 -18.96 -33.97 18.67
CA ILE A 445 -17.64 -34.63 18.68
C ILE A 445 -17.86 -36.14 18.56
N LEU A 446 -17.74 -36.67 17.33
CA LEU A 446 -17.88 -38.10 17.05
C LEU A 446 -16.71 -38.94 17.61
N HIS A 447 -15.49 -38.37 17.59
CA HIS A 447 -14.28 -39.01 18.11
C HIS A 447 -13.28 -37.97 18.64
N GLY A 448 -12.60 -38.30 19.75
CA GLY A 448 -11.64 -37.43 20.40
C GLY A 448 -12.25 -36.55 21.49
N ASP A 449 -11.52 -35.52 21.92
CA ASP A 449 -11.95 -34.54 22.91
C ASP A 449 -11.12 -33.25 22.74
N VAL A 450 -11.67 -32.12 23.15
CA VAL A 450 -11.02 -30.79 23.13
C VAL A 450 -9.94 -30.64 24.22
N LYS A 451 -9.78 -31.64 25.10
CA LYS A 451 -8.74 -31.70 26.17
C LYS A 451 -8.76 -30.50 27.12
N GLY A 452 -9.90 -29.82 27.23
CA GLY A 452 -10.05 -28.58 28.02
C GLY A 452 -9.24 -27.39 27.49
N LEU A 453 -8.76 -27.44 26.24
CA LEU A 453 -7.93 -26.39 25.64
C LEU A 453 -8.81 -25.25 25.08
N PRO A 454 -8.75 -24.02 25.65
CA PRO A 454 -9.63 -22.92 25.24
C PRO A 454 -9.43 -22.46 23.79
N ASP A 455 -8.22 -22.58 23.26
CA ASP A 455 -7.90 -22.24 21.87
C ASP A 455 -8.55 -23.21 20.87
N THR A 456 -8.63 -24.50 21.20
CA THR A 456 -9.39 -25.50 20.42
C THR A 456 -10.88 -25.20 20.42
N ILE A 457 -11.45 -24.86 21.58
CA ILE A 457 -12.86 -24.47 21.71
C ILE A 457 -13.16 -23.24 20.84
N ASN A 458 -12.30 -22.22 20.90
CA ASN A 458 -12.45 -21.01 20.08
C ASN A 458 -12.31 -21.30 18.59
N PHE A 459 -11.37 -22.18 18.20
CA PHE A 459 -11.22 -22.60 16.80
C PHE A 459 -12.49 -23.27 16.27
N LEU A 460 -13.11 -24.16 17.05
CA LEU A 460 -14.37 -24.82 16.68
C LEU A 460 -15.52 -23.81 16.53
N LYS A 461 -15.60 -22.79 17.39
CA LYS A 461 -16.58 -21.70 17.25
C LYS A 461 -16.38 -20.91 15.96
N SER A 462 -15.14 -20.48 15.68
CA SER A 462 -14.82 -19.76 14.45
C SER A 462 -15.09 -20.60 13.20
N LEU A 463 -14.88 -21.92 13.27
CA LEU A 463 -15.24 -22.84 12.20
C LEU A 463 -16.76 -22.88 12.00
N ALA A 464 -17.54 -22.96 13.07
CA ALA A 464 -19.00 -23.04 13.02
C ALA A 464 -19.64 -21.76 12.46
N GLU A 465 -19.10 -20.59 12.82
CA GLU A 465 -19.51 -19.28 12.30
C GLU A 465 -19.43 -19.16 10.77
N LEU A 466 -18.59 -19.97 10.10
CA LEU A 466 -18.52 -20.00 8.63
C LEU A 466 -19.83 -20.47 7.99
N ARG A 467 -20.62 -21.30 8.68
CA ARG A 467 -21.89 -21.83 8.20
C ARG A 467 -23.02 -20.78 8.20
N VAL A 468 -23.01 -19.86 9.18
CA VAL A 468 -24.13 -18.93 9.45
C VAL A 468 -24.09 -17.68 8.56
N SER A 469 -22.94 -17.40 7.93
CA SER A 469 -22.66 -16.14 7.24
C SER A 469 -23.27 -16.06 5.83
N HIS A 470 -24.61 -16.03 5.73
CA HIS A 470 -25.30 -15.82 4.45
C HIS A 470 -25.79 -14.37 4.20
N ASN A 471 -25.87 -13.49 5.21
CA ASN A 471 -26.49 -12.15 5.03
C ASN A 471 -25.92 -11.04 5.95
N SER A 472 -24.65 -10.64 5.83
CA SER A 472 -24.18 -9.40 6.49
C SER A 472 -23.29 -8.54 5.60
N GLU A 473 -23.63 -7.26 5.48
CA GLU A 473 -23.04 -6.20 4.64
C GLU A 473 -21.66 -5.70 5.13
N LYS A 474 -20.66 -6.59 5.31
CA LYS A 474 -19.29 -6.17 5.67
C LYS A 474 -18.22 -6.69 4.70
N PRO A 475 -17.09 -5.98 4.48
CA PRO A 475 -16.15 -6.18 3.36
C PRO A 475 -15.38 -7.51 3.32
N TYR A 476 -15.38 -8.31 4.39
CA TYR A 476 -14.64 -9.59 4.51
C TYR A 476 -15.25 -10.76 3.69
N ILE A 477 -15.84 -10.46 2.52
CA ILE A 477 -16.83 -11.30 1.83
C ILE A 477 -16.20 -12.48 1.10
N ARG A 478 -15.01 -12.35 0.53
CA ARG A 478 -14.48 -13.33 -0.44
C ARG A 478 -13.84 -14.54 0.23
N GLU A 479 -12.92 -14.33 1.17
CA GLU A 479 -12.26 -15.40 1.92
C GLU A 479 -13.26 -16.23 2.73
N ARG A 480 -14.18 -15.57 3.45
CA ARG A 480 -15.21 -16.24 4.25
C ARG A 480 -16.17 -17.08 3.40
N LYS A 481 -16.65 -16.53 2.28
CA LYS A 481 -17.49 -17.31 1.35
C LYS A 481 -16.74 -18.49 0.74
N ALA A 482 -15.46 -18.33 0.42
CA ALA A 482 -14.64 -19.41 -0.10
C ALA A 482 -14.41 -20.52 0.95
N ALA A 483 -14.12 -20.15 2.20
CA ALA A 483 -13.93 -21.10 3.30
C ALA A 483 -15.23 -21.84 3.65
N ALA A 484 -16.37 -21.14 3.68
CA ALA A 484 -17.68 -21.76 3.90
C ALA A 484 -18.04 -22.77 2.81
N ALA A 485 -17.63 -22.50 1.56
CA ALA A 485 -17.86 -23.38 0.42
C ALA A 485 -16.90 -24.59 0.36
N LEU A 486 -15.85 -24.63 1.19
CA LEU A 486 -14.86 -25.71 1.22
C LEU A 486 -15.42 -26.98 1.87
N PHE A 487 -16.25 -26.83 2.91
CA PHE A 487 -16.77 -27.92 3.71
C PHE A 487 -18.20 -28.32 3.29
N ASN A 488 -18.46 -29.63 3.31
CA ASN A 488 -19.79 -30.18 3.41
C ASN A 488 -20.15 -30.33 4.90
N TRP A 489 -20.95 -29.40 5.41
CA TRP A 489 -21.30 -29.29 6.83
C TRP A 489 -22.18 -30.43 7.37
N GLU A 490 -22.64 -31.34 6.51
CA GLU A 490 -23.42 -32.53 6.88
C GLU A 490 -22.55 -33.80 7.00
N GLU A 491 -21.25 -33.71 6.69
CA GLU A 491 -20.31 -34.84 6.72
C GLU A 491 -19.20 -34.56 7.75
N GLU A 492 -18.45 -35.60 8.14
CA GLU A 492 -17.40 -35.51 9.16
C GLU A 492 -16.31 -34.49 8.80
N ILE A 493 -15.85 -33.70 9.78
CA ILE A 493 -14.69 -32.81 9.68
C ILE A 493 -13.68 -33.19 10.75
N TYR A 494 -12.42 -33.39 10.36
CA TYR A 494 -11.33 -33.75 11.24
C TYR A 494 -10.59 -32.48 11.67
N VAL A 495 -10.48 -32.26 12.97
CA VAL A 495 -9.74 -31.12 13.54
C VAL A 495 -8.51 -31.62 14.28
N ALA A 496 -7.35 -31.07 13.92
CA ALA A 496 -6.08 -31.34 14.56
C ALA A 496 -5.47 -30.06 15.14
N ARG A 497 -4.73 -30.20 16.24
CA ARG A 497 -3.98 -29.12 16.88
C ARG A 497 -2.52 -29.53 17.05
N ALA A 498 -1.60 -28.70 16.59
CA ALA A 498 -0.17 -28.84 16.85
C ALA A 498 0.30 -27.64 17.71
N PRO A 499 0.94 -27.87 18.88
CA PRO A 499 1.50 -26.78 19.67
C PRO A 499 2.65 -26.12 18.90
N GLY A 500 2.75 -24.80 18.99
CA GLY A 500 3.93 -24.08 18.53
C GLY A 500 5.13 -24.46 19.40
N ARG A 501 6.34 -24.24 18.87
CA ARG A 501 7.59 -24.63 19.53
C ARG A 501 8.60 -23.50 19.49
N LEU A 502 9.30 -23.30 20.60
CA LEU A 502 10.50 -22.47 20.69
C LEU A 502 11.71 -23.40 20.69
N ASP A 503 12.58 -23.22 19.70
CA ASP A 503 13.88 -23.89 19.63
C ASP A 503 14.99 -22.85 19.88
N VAL A 504 15.78 -23.04 20.92
CA VAL A 504 16.98 -22.23 21.19
C VAL A 504 18.21 -23.00 20.74
N VAL A 505 18.99 -22.37 19.88
CA VAL A 505 20.27 -22.89 19.36
C VAL A 505 21.39 -22.04 19.99
N GLY A 506 22.35 -22.69 20.65
CA GLY A 506 23.45 -21.98 21.33
C GLY A 506 24.52 -21.50 20.34
N GLY A 507 25.19 -20.39 20.62
CA GLY A 507 26.18 -19.78 19.70
C GLY A 507 27.45 -20.59 19.41
N ILE A 508 27.70 -21.72 20.09
CA ILE A 508 28.74 -22.70 19.73
C ILE A 508 28.23 -23.76 18.73
N ALA A 509 26.92 -23.80 18.50
CA ALA A 509 26.23 -24.85 17.73
C ALA A 509 26.21 -24.62 16.21
N ASP A 510 26.83 -23.56 15.70
CA ASP A 510 27.01 -23.34 14.24
C ASP A 510 27.79 -24.49 13.57
N TYR A 511 28.51 -25.31 14.35
CA TYR A 511 29.23 -26.50 13.86
C TYR A 511 28.70 -27.84 14.37
N SER A 512 27.99 -27.91 15.51
CA SER A 512 27.59 -29.18 16.15
C SER A 512 26.10 -29.53 16.04
N GLY A 513 25.23 -28.60 15.64
CA GLY A 513 23.78 -28.83 15.53
C GLY A 513 23.08 -29.14 16.86
N SER A 514 23.68 -28.76 18.00
CA SER A 514 23.16 -29.10 19.32
C SER A 514 22.01 -28.19 19.75
N LEU A 515 20.80 -28.77 19.84
CA LEU A 515 19.60 -28.15 20.39
C LEU A 515 19.78 -27.87 21.89
N VAL A 516 19.68 -26.61 22.31
CA VAL A 516 19.93 -26.20 23.71
C VAL A 516 18.65 -26.19 24.53
N LEU A 517 17.54 -25.75 23.93
CA LEU A 517 16.23 -25.77 24.57
C LEU A 517 15.16 -26.01 23.52
N GLN A 518 14.20 -26.86 23.86
CA GLN A 518 12.99 -27.07 23.09
C GLN A 518 11.80 -27.07 24.03
N MET A 519 10.91 -26.09 23.88
CA MET A 519 9.71 -25.97 24.71
C MET A 519 8.51 -25.59 23.85
N PRO A 520 7.31 -26.10 24.17
CA PRO A 520 6.09 -25.61 23.53
C PRO A 520 5.86 -24.14 23.93
N ILE A 521 5.34 -23.35 22.99
CA ILE A 521 4.83 -22.01 23.27
C ILE A 521 3.31 -22.07 23.50
N ARG A 522 2.75 -20.96 23.96
CA ARG A 522 1.30 -20.84 24.21
C ARG A 522 0.49 -20.98 22.91
N GLU A 523 1.08 -20.52 21.81
CA GLU A 523 0.51 -20.46 20.48
C GLU A 523 0.45 -21.86 19.87
N ALA A 524 -0.58 -22.12 19.06
CA ALA A 524 -0.76 -23.39 18.39
C ALA A 524 -1.31 -23.18 16.98
N CYS A 525 -1.12 -24.20 16.14
CA CYS A 525 -1.73 -24.28 14.82
C CYS A 525 -2.90 -25.27 14.88
N HIS A 526 -4.06 -24.86 14.41
CA HIS A 526 -5.23 -25.70 14.24
C HIS A 526 -5.53 -25.89 12.77
N VAL A 527 -5.91 -27.10 12.41
CA VAL A 527 -6.21 -27.48 11.03
C VAL A 527 -7.53 -28.24 11.02
N ALA A 528 -8.48 -27.80 10.20
CA ALA A 528 -9.71 -28.51 9.89
C ALA A 528 -9.59 -29.12 8.48
N VAL A 529 -9.77 -30.43 8.37
CA VAL A 529 -9.66 -31.19 7.12
C VAL A 529 -10.89 -32.05 6.94
N GLN A 530 -11.44 -32.06 5.72
CA GLN A 530 -12.52 -32.95 5.35
C GLN A 530 -12.13 -33.72 4.10
N LYS A 531 -12.29 -35.05 4.15
CA LYS A 531 -12.08 -35.92 2.99
C LYS A 531 -13.39 -36.02 2.21
N ILE A 532 -13.42 -35.45 1.01
CA ILE A 532 -14.60 -35.45 0.14
C ILE A 532 -14.37 -36.42 -1.02
N GLN A 533 -15.37 -37.25 -1.33
CA GLN A 533 -15.33 -38.08 -2.55
C GLN A 533 -15.27 -37.16 -3.79
N PRO A 534 -14.42 -37.43 -4.80
CA PRO A 534 -14.28 -36.54 -5.96
C PRO A 534 -15.59 -36.22 -6.67
N THR A 535 -16.55 -37.15 -6.67
CA THR A 535 -17.90 -36.98 -7.24
C THR A 535 -18.79 -36.01 -6.46
N LYS A 536 -18.53 -35.84 -5.16
CA LYS A 536 -19.23 -34.90 -4.28
C LYS A 536 -18.46 -33.59 -4.07
N GLN A 537 -17.25 -33.47 -4.63
CA GLN A 537 -16.38 -32.30 -4.41
C GLN A 537 -16.93 -31.06 -5.11
N ARG A 538 -17.18 -30.00 -4.33
CA ARG A 538 -17.56 -28.68 -4.85
C ARG A 538 -16.32 -27.90 -5.28
N LEU A 539 -15.93 -28.12 -6.53
CA LEU A 539 -14.79 -27.42 -7.13
C LEU A 539 -15.13 -25.94 -7.41
N TRP A 540 -14.17 -25.05 -7.17
CA TRP A 540 -14.27 -23.66 -7.61
C TRP A 540 -14.27 -23.57 -9.15
N LYS A 541 -14.83 -22.49 -9.72
CA LYS A 541 -15.02 -22.34 -11.19
C LYS A 541 -13.72 -22.53 -11.98
N HIS A 542 -12.60 -22.03 -11.47
CA HIS A 542 -11.29 -22.18 -12.13
C HIS A 542 -10.77 -23.62 -12.04
N ALA A 543 -10.96 -24.30 -10.92
CA ALA A 543 -10.66 -25.73 -10.75
C ALA A 543 -11.45 -26.59 -11.74
N GLN A 544 -12.76 -26.33 -11.84
CA GLN A 544 -13.65 -27.01 -12.79
C GLN A 544 -13.21 -26.81 -14.24
N ALA A 545 -12.88 -25.57 -14.63
CA ALA A 545 -12.43 -25.27 -15.98
C ALA A 545 -11.12 -26.01 -16.33
N ARG A 546 -10.17 -26.12 -15.39
CA ARG A 546 -8.94 -26.91 -15.57
C ARG A 546 -9.22 -28.39 -15.79
N GLN A 547 -10.10 -28.99 -15.00
CA GLN A 547 -10.46 -30.40 -15.18
C GLN A 547 -11.18 -30.65 -16.51
N GLN A 548 -12.09 -29.76 -16.90
CA GLN A 548 -12.81 -29.85 -18.18
C GLN A 548 -11.85 -29.75 -19.38
N ALA A 549 -10.88 -28.85 -19.33
CA ALA A 549 -9.89 -28.68 -20.39
C ALA A 549 -8.95 -29.90 -20.55
N LYS A 550 -8.65 -30.62 -19.45
CA LYS A 550 -7.81 -31.83 -19.47
C LYS A 550 -8.56 -33.08 -19.98
N GLY A 551 -9.89 -33.02 -20.18
CA GLY A 551 -10.70 -34.16 -20.65
C GLY A 551 -10.69 -35.37 -19.71
N GLN A 552 -10.31 -35.20 -18.44
CA GLN A 552 -10.09 -36.28 -17.47
C GLN A 552 -11.37 -36.66 -16.71
N LYS A 553 -11.40 -37.90 -16.18
CA LYS A 553 -12.31 -38.30 -15.08
C LYS A 553 -12.05 -37.38 -13.87
N GLN A 554 -13.09 -37.05 -13.09
CA GLN A 554 -12.96 -36.25 -11.86
C GLN A 554 -11.79 -36.74 -11.00
N THR A 555 -10.74 -35.91 -10.91
CA THR A 555 -9.55 -36.18 -10.10
C THR A 555 -9.69 -35.49 -8.74
N PRO A 556 -9.06 -36.03 -7.67
CA PRO A 556 -9.00 -35.35 -6.38
C PRO A 556 -8.23 -34.02 -6.48
N VAL A 557 -8.80 -32.95 -5.92
CA VAL A 557 -8.18 -31.61 -5.87
C VAL A 557 -7.97 -31.20 -4.42
N LEU A 558 -6.77 -30.71 -4.08
CA LEU A 558 -6.52 -30.04 -2.82
C LEU A 558 -6.98 -28.59 -2.94
N GLN A 559 -7.82 -28.13 -2.02
CA GLN A 559 -8.31 -26.75 -1.95
C GLN A 559 -7.94 -26.15 -0.59
N ILE A 560 -7.35 -24.96 -0.59
CA ILE A 560 -6.92 -24.23 0.60
C ILE A 560 -7.44 -22.80 0.51
N VAL A 561 -7.92 -22.27 1.63
CA VAL A 561 -8.32 -20.86 1.75
C VAL A 561 -7.39 -20.18 2.74
N SER A 562 -6.80 -19.05 2.33
CA SER A 562 -5.96 -18.22 3.20
C SER A 562 -6.72 -16.98 3.60
N TYR A 563 -6.77 -16.72 4.91
CA TYR A 563 -7.25 -15.46 5.44
C TYR A 563 -6.15 -14.39 5.40
N GLY A 564 -6.52 -13.12 5.21
CA GLY A 564 -5.56 -12.02 5.10
C GLY A 564 -4.76 -12.03 3.78
N SER A 565 -5.25 -12.77 2.78
CA SER A 565 -4.74 -12.71 1.41
C SER A 565 -4.92 -11.31 0.82
N GLU A 566 -5.92 -10.55 1.27
CA GLU A 566 -6.14 -9.16 0.85
C GLU A 566 -5.03 -8.20 1.31
N LEU A 567 -4.24 -8.57 2.33
CA LEU A 567 -3.07 -7.82 2.82
C LEU A 567 -1.77 -8.16 2.07
N SER A 568 -1.80 -9.13 1.14
CA SER A 568 -0.65 -9.53 0.32
C SER A 568 -1.10 -9.76 -1.13
N ASN A 569 -0.19 -9.99 -2.08
CA ASN A 569 -0.56 -10.25 -3.49
C ASN A 569 -0.98 -11.73 -3.71
N ARG A 570 -1.63 -12.34 -2.72
CA ARG A 570 -2.01 -13.76 -2.74
C ARG A 570 -3.49 -13.88 -3.04
N GLY A 571 -3.87 -14.89 -3.82
CA GLY A 571 -5.28 -15.24 -3.97
C GLY A 571 -5.87 -15.73 -2.64
N PRO A 572 -7.15 -15.44 -2.33
CA PRO A 572 -7.81 -15.97 -1.13
C PRO A 572 -7.95 -17.49 -1.15
N THR A 573 -7.89 -18.06 -2.35
CA THR A 573 -8.13 -19.48 -2.62
C THR A 573 -6.98 -20.05 -3.43
N PHE A 574 -6.55 -21.25 -3.09
CA PHE A 574 -5.57 -22.02 -3.82
C PHE A 574 -6.07 -23.43 -4.05
N ASP A 575 -5.94 -23.91 -5.29
CA ASP A 575 -6.35 -25.25 -5.66
C ASP A 575 -5.33 -25.93 -6.58
N MET A 576 -5.17 -27.23 -6.43
CA MET A 576 -4.28 -28.03 -7.28
C MET A 576 -4.73 -29.49 -7.36
N ASP A 577 -4.46 -30.14 -8.50
CA ASP A 577 -4.73 -31.56 -8.66
C ASP A 577 -3.77 -32.36 -7.77
N ILE A 578 -4.27 -33.31 -6.97
CA ILE A 578 -3.41 -34.14 -6.10
C ILE A 578 -2.40 -34.93 -6.94
N SER A 579 -2.74 -35.31 -8.17
CA SER A 579 -1.81 -35.96 -9.09
C SER A 579 -0.57 -35.12 -9.39
N ASP A 580 -0.66 -33.79 -9.33
CA ASP A 580 0.49 -32.91 -9.56
C ASP A 580 1.51 -33.03 -8.42
N PHE A 581 1.07 -33.51 -7.25
CA PHE A 581 1.92 -33.81 -6.09
C PHE A 581 2.46 -35.24 -6.09
N MET A 582 2.16 -36.05 -7.11
CA MET A 582 2.49 -37.47 -7.12
C MET A 582 3.35 -37.85 -8.33
N ASP A 583 4.48 -38.50 -8.07
CA ASP A 583 5.35 -39.11 -9.09
C ASP A 583 5.38 -40.63 -8.86
N GLY A 584 4.76 -41.39 -9.77
CA GLY A 584 4.68 -42.85 -9.65
C GLY A 584 3.96 -43.35 -8.38
N GLY A 585 2.99 -42.60 -7.86
CA GLY A 585 2.25 -42.95 -6.64
C GLY A 585 2.94 -42.59 -5.33
N LYS A 586 4.08 -41.87 -5.38
CA LYS A 586 4.73 -41.27 -4.20
C LYS A 586 4.68 -39.74 -4.28
N PRO A 587 4.74 -39.01 -3.16
CA PRO A 587 4.86 -37.56 -3.18
C PRO A 587 6.07 -37.11 -4.02
N ILE A 588 5.93 -36.01 -4.78
CA ILE A 588 7.02 -35.37 -5.51
C ILE A 588 8.11 -34.89 -4.53
N SER A 589 9.35 -34.74 -5.02
CA SER A 589 10.43 -34.20 -4.21
C SER A 589 10.16 -32.75 -3.81
N TYR A 590 10.76 -32.32 -2.70
CA TYR A 590 10.66 -30.94 -2.22
C TYR A 590 11.12 -29.92 -3.28
N GLU A 591 12.18 -30.21 -4.03
CA GLU A 591 12.67 -29.34 -5.11
C GLU A 591 11.67 -29.22 -6.25
N LYS A 592 11.05 -30.33 -6.67
CA LYS A 592 9.98 -30.32 -7.69
C LYS A 592 8.77 -29.52 -7.21
N ALA A 593 8.38 -29.71 -5.95
CA ALA A 593 7.29 -28.96 -5.34
C ALA A 593 7.63 -27.46 -5.30
N LYS A 594 8.82 -27.09 -4.79
CA LYS A 594 9.30 -25.71 -4.73
C LYS A 594 9.32 -25.04 -6.10
N HIS A 595 9.77 -25.76 -7.12
CA HIS A 595 9.71 -25.28 -8.50
C HIS A 595 8.26 -25.06 -8.92
N TYR A 596 7.37 -26.05 -8.73
CA TYR A 596 5.93 -25.93 -9.02
C TYR A 596 5.32 -24.65 -8.41
N PHE A 597 5.45 -24.44 -7.10
CA PHE A 597 4.91 -23.25 -6.41
C PHE A 597 5.60 -21.93 -6.76
N SER A 598 6.73 -21.96 -7.47
CA SER A 598 7.44 -20.75 -7.90
C SER A 598 7.01 -20.22 -9.26
N HIS A 599 6.24 -20.98 -10.05
CA HIS A 599 5.80 -20.55 -11.39
C HIS A 599 4.74 -19.44 -11.37
N ASP A 600 3.92 -19.39 -10.32
CA ASP A 600 2.89 -18.37 -10.15
C ASP A 600 3.10 -17.66 -8.81
N THR A 601 3.48 -16.40 -8.86
CA THR A 601 3.75 -15.56 -7.69
C THR A 601 2.51 -15.35 -6.83
N SER A 602 1.30 -15.40 -7.41
CA SER A 602 0.02 -15.28 -6.69
C SER A 602 -0.39 -16.56 -5.96
N GLN A 603 0.19 -17.70 -6.36
CA GLN A 603 0.04 -19.02 -5.74
C GLN A 603 1.35 -19.49 -5.07
N ARG A 604 2.26 -18.56 -4.77
CA ARG A 604 3.52 -18.88 -4.10
C ARG A 604 3.27 -19.15 -2.62
N TRP A 605 2.98 -20.41 -2.31
CA TRP A 605 2.88 -20.90 -0.93
C TRP A 605 4.27 -21.11 -0.35
N GLY A 606 4.44 -20.76 0.93
CA GLY A 606 5.64 -21.12 1.68
C GLY A 606 5.65 -22.63 1.90
N LEU A 607 6.33 -23.36 1.04
CA LEU A 607 6.82 -24.69 1.37
C LEU A 607 7.88 -24.52 2.46
N SER A 608 7.46 -24.56 3.72
CA SER A 608 8.37 -24.96 4.79
C SER A 608 7.97 -26.29 5.43
N ASP A 609 6.68 -26.66 5.51
CA ASP A 609 6.31 -27.81 6.38
C ASP A 609 5.10 -28.66 5.92
N ILE A 610 4.98 -29.02 4.62
CA ILE A 610 3.92 -29.94 4.15
C ILE A 610 4.45 -31.35 3.78
N LEU A 611 5.75 -31.60 3.88
CA LEU A 611 6.33 -32.92 3.61
C LEU A 611 7.20 -33.36 4.79
N TYR A 612 6.55 -33.80 5.85
CA TYR A 612 7.09 -34.79 6.79
C TYR A 612 6.01 -35.81 7.15
#